data_AF-A0A4U9HE81-F1
#
_entry.id   AF-A0A4U9HE81-F1
#
_cell.length_a   1.000
_cell.length_b   1.000
_cell.length_c   1.000
_cell.angle_alpha   90.00
_cell.angle_beta   90.00
_cell.angle_gamma   90.00
#
_symmetry.space_group_name_H-M   'P 1'
#
loop_
_entity.id
_entity.type
_entity.pdbx_description
1 polymer ?
#
loop_
_entity_poly.entity_id
_entity_poly.type
_entity_poly.pdbx_seq_one_letter_code
_entity_poly.pdbx_strand_id
1 'polypeptide(L)'
;MLLGVIADDFTGATDIASFLVENGLSTVQLNGVPDSDAAVDAQAVVISLKSRSCPAEQAVAQSLQALAWLQRQGCQRFYFKYCSTFDSTARGNIGPVTDALLDALGESQTVISPALPINGRTVYQGYLFCDGSAAVRIRHAQPPGHADDRQQSAAADGSAGRRPLRAD
;
A
#
# COMPACT_ATOMS: atom_id res chain seq x y z
N MET A 1 -21.48 -5.39 -4.13
CA MET A 1 -20.00 -5.51 -4.08
C MET A 1 -19.55 -5.47 -2.62
N LEU A 2 -18.73 -6.43 -2.18
CA LEU A 2 -18.27 -6.54 -0.78
C LEU A 2 -16.96 -5.79 -0.51
N LEU A 3 -16.05 -5.75 -1.49
CA LEU A 3 -14.71 -5.19 -1.33
C LEU A 3 -14.27 -4.40 -2.58
N GLY A 4 -13.73 -3.21 -2.36
CA GLY A 4 -13.13 -2.37 -3.39
C GLY A 4 -11.65 -2.20 -3.09
N VAL A 5 -10.78 -2.68 -3.98
CA VAL A 5 -9.33 -2.55 -3.85
C VAL A 5 -8.85 -1.45 -4.78
N ILE A 6 -8.02 -0.55 -4.25
CA ILE A 6 -7.29 0.46 -5.02
C ILE A 6 -5.83 0.05 -4.95
N ALA A 7 -5.23 -0.36 -6.07
CA ALA A 7 -3.87 -0.85 -6.13
C ALA A 7 -2.93 0.16 -6.80
N ASP A 8 -1.74 0.38 -6.24
CA ASP A 8 -0.77 1.38 -6.69
C ASP A 8 -0.03 1.02 -8.00
N ASP A 9 -0.10 -0.26 -8.40
CA ASP A 9 0.48 -0.80 -9.62
C ASP A 9 -0.39 -1.92 -10.25
N PHE A 10 0.08 -2.46 -11.37
CA PHE A 10 -0.58 -3.58 -12.08
C PHE A 10 -0.25 -4.94 -11.49
N THR A 11 1.02 -5.19 -11.15
CA THR A 11 1.43 -6.50 -10.66
C THR A 11 0.84 -6.80 -9.29
N GLY A 12 0.85 -5.83 -8.37
CA GLY A 12 0.24 -5.95 -7.06
C GLY A 12 -1.29 -6.01 -7.10
N ALA A 13 -1.93 -5.43 -8.12
CA ALA A 13 -3.37 -5.60 -8.37
C ALA A 13 -3.71 -7.05 -8.75
N THR A 14 -2.96 -7.63 -9.69
CA THR A 14 -3.15 -9.02 -10.11
C THR A 14 -2.87 -9.99 -8.97
N ASP A 15 -1.83 -9.73 -8.17
CA ASP A 15 -1.47 -10.53 -7.00
C ASP A 15 -2.62 -10.59 -5.97
N ILE A 16 -3.13 -9.43 -5.53
CA ILE A 16 -4.26 -9.41 -4.58
C ILE A 16 -5.55 -9.99 -5.20
N ALA A 17 -5.80 -9.77 -6.49
CA ALA A 17 -6.94 -10.39 -7.17
C ALA A 17 -6.86 -11.92 -7.14
N SER A 18 -5.68 -12.51 -7.37
CA SER A 18 -5.46 -13.95 -7.24
C SER A 18 -5.77 -14.44 -5.84
N PHE A 19 -5.22 -13.78 -4.81
CA PHE A 19 -5.50 -14.14 -3.41
C PHE A 19 -6.99 -14.08 -3.07
N LEU A 20 -7.72 -13.08 -3.55
CA LEU A 20 -9.16 -12.96 -3.31
C LEU A 20 -9.93 -14.13 -3.95
N VAL A 21 -9.61 -14.48 -5.19
CA VAL A 21 -10.23 -15.62 -5.90
C VAL A 21 -9.90 -16.94 -5.23
N GLU A 22 -8.63 -17.18 -4.87
CA GLU A 22 -8.18 -18.38 -4.18
C GLU A 22 -8.85 -18.57 -2.81
N ASN A 23 -9.28 -17.46 -2.19
CA ASN A 23 -10.02 -17.46 -0.92
C ASN A 23 -11.55 -17.31 -1.10
N GLY A 24 -12.06 -17.52 -2.31
CA GLY A 24 -13.50 -17.69 -2.57
C GLY A 24 -14.29 -16.42 -2.88
N LEU A 25 -13.62 -15.28 -3.15
CA LEU A 25 -14.29 -14.06 -3.62
C LEU A 25 -14.22 -13.95 -5.14
N SER A 26 -15.37 -13.93 -5.82
CA SER A 26 -15.41 -13.57 -7.24
C SER A 26 -14.87 -12.15 -7.43
N THR A 27 -13.86 -12.00 -8.26
CA THR A 27 -13.07 -10.77 -8.35
C THR A 27 -12.89 -10.34 -9.80
N VAL A 28 -13.08 -9.05 -10.07
CA VAL A 28 -12.76 -8.42 -11.36
C VAL A 28 -11.67 -7.38 -11.15
N GLN A 29 -10.60 -7.46 -11.95
CA GLN A 29 -9.60 -6.42 -12.03
C GLN A 29 -9.89 -5.48 -13.20
N LEU A 30 -9.82 -4.18 -12.94
CA LEU A 30 -9.98 -3.10 -13.91
C LEU A 30 -8.66 -2.32 -13.99
N ASN A 31 -8.24 -1.99 -15.21
CA ASN A 31 -7.02 -1.23 -15.44
C ASN A 31 -7.38 0.26 -15.59
N GLY A 32 -7.13 1.03 -14.54
CA GLY A 32 -7.62 2.40 -14.41
C GLY A 32 -9.08 2.48 -13.94
N VAL A 33 -9.52 3.72 -13.69
CA VAL A 33 -10.90 4.01 -13.29
C VAL A 33 -11.77 4.01 -14.56
N PRO A 34 -12.86 3.23 -14.62
CA PRO A 34 -13.75 3.26 -15.77
C PRO A 34 -14.47 4.59 -15.92
N ASP A 35 -14.71 5.01 -17.16
CA ASP A 35 -15.52 6.19 -17.49
C ASP A 35 -17.03 5.95 -17.27
N SER A 36 -17.46 4.70 -17.36
CA SER A 36 -18.85 4.31 -17.16
C SER A 36 -19.09 3.78 -15.74
N ASP A 37 -20.29 4.01 -15.23
CA ASP A 37 -20.76 3.43 -13.98
C ASP A 37 -21.47 2.09 -14.20
N ALA A 38 -21.11 1.37 -15.28
CA ALA A 38 -21.69 0.07 -15.57
C ALA A 38 -21.46 -0.90 -14.41
N ALA A 39 -22.53 -1.56 -13.97
CA ALA A 39 -22.47 -2.48 -12.85
C ALA A 39 -21.50 -3.63 -13.13
N VAL A 40 -20.62 -3.91 -12.18
CA VAL A 40 -19.72 -5.06 -12.22
C VAL A 40 -20.27 -6.17 -11.35
N ASP A 41 -20.57 -7.31 -11.97
CA ASP A 41 -21.05 -8.51 -11.28
C ASP A 41 -19.88 -9.28 -10.64
N ALA A 42 -19.42 -8.80 -9.48
CA ALA A 42 -18.37 -9.42 -8.68
C ALA A 42 -18.51 -9.09 -7.19
N GLN A 43 -17.98 -9.99 -6.34
CA GLN A 43 -17.88 -9.74 -4.90
C GLN A 43 -16.78 -8.73 -4.56
N ALA A 44 -15.68 -8.73 -5.32
CA ALA A 44 -14.62 -7.74 -5.19
C ALA A 44 -14.25 -7.11 -6.54
N VAL A 45 -13.87 -5.83 -6.50
CA VAL A 45 -13.27 -5.16 -7.66
C VAL A 45 -11.91 -4.60 -7.27
N VAL A 46 -10.91 -4.83 -8.13
CA VAL A 46 -9.55 -4.30 -7.99
C VAL A 46 -9.30 -3.28 -9.09
N ILE A 47 -9.11 -2.01 -8.72
CA ILE A 47 -8.70 -0.96 -9.64
C ILE A 47 -7.17 -0.87 -9.61
N SER A 48 -6.53 -1.22 -10.71
CA SER A 48 -5.08 -1.06 -10.90
C SER A 48 -4.75 0.34 -11.40
N LEU A 49 -3.97 1.08 -10.62
CA LEU A 49 -3.44 2.39 -10.98
C LEU A 49 -1.96 2.30 -11.34
N LYS A 50 -1.39 3.43 -11.78
CA LYS A 50 0.05 3.60 -11.96
C LYS A 50 0.55 4.70 -11.01
N SER A 51 0.22 4.56 -9.73
CA SER A 51 0.33 5.64 -8.74
C SER A 51 1.48 5.48 -7.74
N ARG A 52 2.26 4.39 -7.79
CA ARG A 52 3.41 4.17 -6.87
C ARG A 52 4.43 5.30 -6.87
N SER A 53 4.89 5.70 -8.06
CA SER A 53 6.05 6.60 -8.23
C SER A 53 5.71 7.90 -8.96
N CYS A 54 4.44 8.15 -9.24
CA CYS A 54 4.00 9.42 -9.82
C CYS A 54 4.00 10.53 -8.75
N PRO A 55 3.81 11.81 -9.12
CA PRO A 55 3.65 12.89 -8.14
C PRO A 55 2.52 12.58 -7.14
N ALA A 56 2.73 12.89 -5.87
CA ALA A 56 1.77 12.56 -4.80
C ALA A 56 0.37 13.12 -5.07
N GLU A 57 0.26 14.35 -5.58
CA GLU A 57 -1.01 14.96 -5.98
C GLU A 57 -1.75 14.14 -7.05
N GLN A 58 -1.01 13.58 -8.01
CA GLN A 58 -1.58 12.72 -9.04
C GLN A 58 -2.04 11.39 -8.47
N ALA A 59 -1.25 10.78 -7.58
CA ALA A 59 -1.63 9.54 -6.91
C ALA A 59 -2.90 9.72 -6.08
N VAL A 60 -2.97 10.79 -5.29
CA VAL A 60 -4.15 11.15 -4.50
C VAL A 60 -5.37 11.34 -5.40
N ALA A 61 -5.26 12.14 -6.46
CA ALA A 61 -6.38 12.39 -7.37
C ALA A 61 -6.91 11.10 -8.01
N GLN A 62 -6.02 10.23 -8.49
CA GLN A 62 -6.40 8.94 -9.09
C GLN A 62 -7.05 8.00 -8.07
N SER A 63 -6.52 7.94 -6.85
CA SER A 63 -7.08 7.11 -5.78
C SER A 63 -8.46 7.61 -5.33
N LEU A 64 -8.68 8.92 -5.25
CA LEU A 64 -10.00 9.48 -4.93
C LEU A 64 -11.02 9.25 -6.06
N GLN A 65 -10.60 9.31 -7.32
CA GLN A 65 -11.45 8.93 -8.46
C GLN A 65 -11.85 7.46 -8.38
N ALA A 66 -10.90 6.57 -8.07
CA ALA A 66 -11.14 5.14 -7.89
C ALA A 66 -12.11 4.88 -6.72
N LEU A 67 -11.89 5.54 -5.58
CA LEU A 67 -12.77 5.47 -4.40
C LEU A 67 -14.20 5.88 -4.76
N ALA A 68 -14.38 7.05 -5.39
CA ALA A 68 -15.69 7.56 -5.76
C ALA A 68 -16.41 6.61 -6.73
N TRP A 69 -15.70 6.02 -7.68
CA TRP A 69 -16.27 5.02 -8.58
C TRP A 69 -16.73 3.76 -7.81
N LEU A 70 -15.89 3.22 -6.91
CA LEU A 70 -16.23 2.06 -6.08
C LEU A 70 -17.43 2.33 -5.16
N GLN A 71 -17.55 3.54 -4.62
CA GLN A 71 -18.72 3.96 -3.83
C GLN A 71 -20.01 3.95 -4.68
N ARG A 72 -19.96 4.43 -5.93
CA ARG A 72 -21.11 4.37 -6.85
C ARG A 72 -21.51 2.94 -7.21
N GLN A 73 -20.57 1.99 -7.18
CA GLN A 73 -20.86 0.55 -7.31
C GLN A 73 -21.45 -0.09 -6.04
N GLY A 74 -21.74 0.71 -5.00
CA GLY A 74 -22.32 0.25 -3.74
C GLY A 74 -21.32 -0.49 -2.83
N CYS A 75 -20.01 -0.27 -3.03
CA CYS A 75 -18.99 -0.87 -2.18
C CYS A 75 -18.95 -0.21 -0.80
N GLN A 76 -18.79 -1.03 0.25
CA GLN A 76 -18.82 -0.58 1.65
C GLN A 76 -17.48 -0.74 2.37
N ARG A 77 -16.51 -1.44 1.78
CA ARG A 77 -15.20 -1.69 2.37
C ARG A 77 -14.12 -1.47 1.32
N PHE A 78 -13.06 -0.78 1.72
CA PHE A 78 -12.00 -0.37 0.83
C PHE A 78 -10.65 -0.90 1.32
N TYR A 79 -9.81 -1.32 0.38
CA TYR A 79 -8.46 -1.79 0.66
C TYR A 79 -7.48 -1.04 -0.25
N PHE A 80 -6.59 -0.26 0.36
CA PHE A 80 -5.50 0.36 -0.38
C PHE A 80 -4.32 -0.61 -0.46
N LYS A 81 -4.06 -1.16 -1.65
CA LYS A 81 -2.98 -2.11 -1.92
C LYS A 81 -1.75 -1.37 -2.43
N TYR A 82 -0.64 -1.55 -1.72
CA TYR A 82 0.71 -1.08 -2.07
C TYR A 82 1.73 -2.23 -2.03
N CYS A 83 2.98 -1.96 -2.39
CA CYS A 83 4.04 -2.98 -2.42
C CYS A 83 4.33 -3.57 -1.02
N SER A 84 4.56 -4.88 -0.94
CA SER A 84 4.86 -5.59 0.33
C SER A 84 6.23 -5.25 0.92
N THR A 85 7.10 -4.61 0.15
CA THR A 85 8.38 -4.04 0.61
C THR A 85 8.25 -2.60 1.10
N PHE A 86 7.03 -2.05 1.10
CA PHE A 86 6.74 -0.67 1.53
C PHE A 86 7.48 0.39 0.70
N ASP A 87 7.59 0.16 -0.61
CA ASP A 87 8.29 1.03 -1.57
C ASP A 87 7.66 2.43 -1.60
N SER A 88 8.30 3.38 -0.92
CA SER A 88 7.87 4.78 -0.83
C SER A 88 9.07 5.67 -0.54
N THR A 89 8.96 6.95 -0.89
CA THR A 89 9.88 7.98 -0.38
C THR A 89 9.26 8.70 0.81
N ALA A 90 10.00 9.60 1.45
CA ALA A 90 9.46 10.49 2.48
C ALA A 90 8.29 11.37 1.96
N ARG A 91 8.18 11.54 0.63
CA ARG A 91 7.10 12.31 -0.01
C ARG A 91 5.92 11.44 -0.45
N GLY A 92 5.93 10.14 -0.14
CA GLY A 92 4.86 9.20 -0.47
C GLY A 92 5.21 8.20 -1.59
N ASN A 93 4.19 7.50 -2.13
CA ASN A 93 2.77 7.89 -2.11
C ASN A 93 1.86 7.21 -1.07
N ILE A 94 2.38 6.26 -0.28
CA ILE A 94 1.55 5.49 0.67
C ILE A 94 0.84 6.40 1.68
N GLY A 95 1.58 7.30 2.35
CA GLY A 95 1.02 8.23 3.34
C GLY A 95 -0.02 9.19 2.74
N PRO A 96 0.34 10.04 1.76
CA PRO A 96 -0.59 11.01 1.18
C PRO A 96 -1.90 10.39 0.65
N VAL A 97 -1.82 9.22 0.02
CA VAL A 97 -3.02 8.52 -0.46
C VAL A 97 -3.85 7.99 0.70
N THR A 98 -3.23 7.43 1.73
CA THR A 98 -3.94 6.93 2.92
C THR A 98 -4.69 8.05 3.63
N ASP A 99 -4.04 9.20 3.85
CA ASP A 99 -4.64 10.36 4.50
C ASP A 99 -5.85 10.87 3.71
N ALA A 100 -5.69 11.03 2.39
CA ALA A 100 -6.78 11.48 1.52
C ALA A 100 -7.97 10.51 1.48
N LEU A 101 -7.71 9.19 1.52
CA LEU A 101 -8.77 8.18 1.56
C LEU A 101 -9.51 8.20 2.91
N LEU A 102 -8.79 8.37 4.03
CA LEU A 102 -9.41 8.52 5.36
C LEU A 102 -10.32 9.75 5.41
N ASP A 103 -9.81 10.89 4.95
CA ASP A 103 -10.57 12.14 4.89
C ASP A 103 -11.85 12.00 4.05
N ALA A 104 -11.74 11.38 2.86
CA ALA A 104 -12.89 11.18 1.97
C ALA A 104 -13.92 10.15 2.50
N LEU A 105 -13.48 9.22 3.36
CA LEU A 105 -14.36 8.25 4.03
C LEU A 105 -14.93 8.78 5.35
N GLY A 106 -14.44 9.91 5.86
CA GLY A 106 -14.81 10.42 7.18
C GLY A 106 -14.25 9.58 8.34
N GLU A 107 -13.15 8.88 8.11
CA GLU A 107 -12.52 7.97 9.07
C GLU A 107 -11.27 8.62 9.69
N SER A 108 -10.93 8.23 10.92
CA SER A 108 -9.78 8.78 11.65
C SER A 108 -8.62 7.79 11.83
N GLN A 109 -8.81 6.53 11.46
CA GLN A 109 -7.84 5.46 11.70
C GLN A 109 -7.90 4.36 10.64
N THR A 110 -6.76 3.75 10.35
CA THR A 110 -6.64 2.56 9.49
C THR A 110 -5.43 1.72 9.90
N VAL A 111 -5.27 0.56 9.27
CA VAL A 111 -4.19 -0.40 9.53
C VAL A 111 -3.22 -0.42 8.36
N ILE A 112 -1.91 -0.44 8.68
CA ILE A 112 -0.83 -0.70 7.72
C ILE A 112 -0.32 -2.11 7.95
N SER A 113 -0.41 -2.96 6.92
CA SER A 113 0.05 -4.35 6.99
C SER A 113 0.64 -4.80 5.66
N PRO A 114 1.94 -4.52 5.40
CA PRO A 114 2.64 -5.01 4.21
C PRO A 114 3.07 -6.49 4.33
N ALA A 115 2.85 -7.13 5.48
CA ALA A 115 3.30 -8.50 5.73
C ALA A 115 2.64 -9.50 4.79
N LEU A 116 3.45 -10.39 4.23
CA LEU A 116 3.03 -11.57 3.47
C LEU A 116 4.03 -12.70 3.78
N PRO A 117 3.87 -13.41 4.92
CA PRO A 117 4.89 -14.34 5.43
C PRO A 117 5.24 -15.46 4.46
N ILE A 118 4.28 -15.96 3.68
CA ILE A 118 4.51 -16.98 2.65
C ILE A 118 5.50 -16.52 1.57
N ASN A 119 5.60 -15.21 1.34
CA ASN A 119 6.56 -14.59 0.43
C ASN A 119 7.73 -13.95 1.20
N GLY A 120 8.01 -14.36 2.44
CA GLY A 120 9.17 -13.90 3.21
C GLY A 120 9.08 -12.45 3.72
N ARG A 121 7.88 -11.82 3.70
CA ARG A 121 7.65 -10.47 4.24
C ARG A 121 6.99 -10.58 5.61
N THR A 122 7.69 -10.25 6.68
CA THR A 122 7.17 -10.30 8.05
C THR A 122 7.28 -8.96 8.75
N VAL A 123 6.37 -8.65 9.66
CA VAL A 123 6.43 -7.43 10.48
C VAL A 123 6.53 -7.81 11.94
N TYR A 124 7.52 -7.27 12.64
CA TYR A 124 7.71 -7.45 14.08
C TYR A 124 8.04 -6.11 14.73
N GLN A 125 7.24 -5.71 15.74
CA GLN A 125 7.42 -4.44 16.48
C GLN A 125 7.51 -3.19 15.56
N GLY A 126 6.78 -3.19 14.44
CA GLY A 126 6.78 -2.10 13.46
C GLY A 126 7.98 -2.11 12.48
N TYR A 127 8.80 -3.16 12.50
CA TYR A 127 9.87 -3.38 11.53
C TYR A 127 9.45 -4.42 10.51
N LEU A 128 9.52 -4.08 9.23
CA LEU A 128 9.29 -4.97 8.09
C LEU A 128 10.59 -5.68 7.72
N PHE A 129 10.58 -7.01 7.73
CA PHE A 129 11.70 -7.86 7.33
C PHE A 129 11.43 -8.49 5.97
N CYS A 130 12.41 -8.41 5.06
CA CYS A 130 12.41 -9.14 3.79
C CYS A 130 13.44 -10.27 3.85
N ASP A 131 12.98 -11.52 3.76
CA ASP A 131 13.82 -12.73 3.76
C ASP A 131 14.83 -12.74 4.93
N GLY A 132 14.38 -12.26 6.09
CA GLY A 132 15.16 -12.18 7.33
C GLY A 132 16.33 -11.19 7.35
N SER A 133 16.58 -10.45 6.26
CA SER A 133 17.85 -9.74 6.05
C SER A 133 17.76 -8.22 6.13
N ALA A 134 16.69 -7.61 5.58
CA ALA A 134 16.52 -6.16 5.54
C ALA A 134 15.32 -5.71 6.37
N ALA A 135 15.55 -4.84 7.36
CA ALA A 135 14.52 -4.28 8.23
C ALA A 135 14.20 -2.82 7.84
N VAL A 136 12.98 -2.55 7.39
CA VAL A 136 12.47 -1.18 7.18
C VAL A 136 11.53 -0.81 8.32
N ARG A 137 11.77 0.32 8.99
CA ARG A 137 10.86 0.80 10.04
C ARG A 137 9.61 1.41 9.40
N ILE A 138 8.46 0.82 9.66
CA ILE A 138 7.16 1.39 9.29
C ILE A 138 6.89 2.52 10.28
N ARG A 139 6.89 3.76 9.78
CA ARG A 139 6.58 4.95 10.58
C ARG A 139 5.12 5.34 10.37
N HIS A 140 4.44 5.68 11.46
CA HIS A 140 3.15 6.35 11.38
C HIS A 140 3.35 7.75 10.79
N ALA A 141 2.40 8.21 9.96
CA ALA A 141 2.27 9.63 9.67
C ALA A 141 2.05 10.34 11.02
N GLN A 142 2.93 11.28 11.39
CA GLN A 142 2.69 12.10 12.57
C GLN A 142 1.70 13.20 12.20
N PRO A 143 0.69 13.49 13.05
CA PRO A 143 -0.09 14.70 12.88
C PRO A 143 0.84 15.92 12.94
N PRO A 144 0.57 16.99 12.17
CA PRO A 144 1.40 18.18 12.17
C PRO A 144 1.52 18.75 13.60
N GLY A 145 2.75 18.88 14.11
CA GLY A 145 3.03 19.57 15.38
C GLY A 145 3.69 18.73 16.50
N HIS A 146 4.01 17.45 16.32
CA HIS A 146 4.79 16.67 17.29
C HIS A 146 6.20 16.38 16.76
N ALA A 147 7.20 17.13 17.24
CA ALA A 147 8.60 16.85 16.95
C ALA A 147 9.06 15.59 17.71
N ASP A 148 9.70 14.65 17.01
CA ASP A 148 10.38 13.50 17.61
C ASP A 148 11.87 13.82 17.83
N ASP A 149 12.28 13.98 19.08
CA ASP A 149 13.65 14.24 19.53
C ASP A 149 14.60 13.03 19.39
N ARG A 150 14.19 11.96 18.69
CA ARG A 150 15.01 10.75 18.48
C ARG A 150 15.44 10.60 17.03
N GLN A 151 16.24 11.55 16.57
CA GLN A 151 17.04 11.40 15.38
C GLN A 151 18.19 10.41 15.65
N GLN A 152 17.99 9.14 15.29
CA GLN A 152 19.10 8.27 14.94
C GLN A 152 18.80 7.59 13.61
N SER A 153 19.38 8.18 12.56
CA SER A 153 19.43 7.69 11.21
C SER A 153 20.21 6.39 11.14
N ALA A 154 19.59 5.31 10.69
CA ALA A 154 20.30 4.34 9.86
C ALA A 154 19.94 4.69 8.42
N ALA A 155 20.79 5.51 7.80
CA ALA A 155 20.83 5.61 6.35
C ALA A 155 21.11 4.21 5.79
N ALA A 156 20.41 3.85 4.71
CA ALA A 156 20.83 2.77 3.84
C ALA A 156 22.17 3.19 3.21
N ASP A 157 23.28 2.94 3.91
CA ASP A 157 24.61 3.03 3.31
C ASP A 157 24.85 1.74 2.53
N GLY A 158 24.51 1.81 1.24
CA GLY A 158 25.00 0.88 0.24
C GLY A 158 26.49 1.12 0.04
N SER A 159 27.31 0.54 0.90
CA SER A 159 28.69 0.23 0.56
C SER A 159 29.05 -1.13 1.14
N ALA A 160 29.27 -2.08 0.22
CA ALA A 160 29.91 -3.35 0.51
C ALA A 160 31.37 -3.10 0.94
N GLY A 161 31.55 -2.66 2.18
CA GLY A 161 32.85 -2.56 2.83
C GLY A 161 33.28 -3.91 3.38
N ARG A 162 34.01 -4.68 2.57
CA ARG A 162 34.84 -5.80 3.04
C ARG A 162 35.61 -5.36 4.29
N ARG A 163 35.41 -6.01 5.43
CA ARG A 163 36.45 -6.05 6.48
C ARG A 163 37.14 -7.41 6.44
N PRO A 164 38.46 -7.45 6.26
CA PRO A 164 39.22 -8.69 6.38
C PRO A 164 39.50 -9.01 7.86
N LEU A 165 39.36 -10.30 8.19
CA LEU A 165 40.15 -11.15 9.11
C LEU A 165 40.36 -10.69 10.58
N ARG A 166 40.18 -11.63 11.52
CA ARG A 166 41.28 -12.44 12.07
C ARG A 166 40.79 -13.62 12.93
N ALA A 167 41.60 -14.67 12.91
CA ALA A 167 41.58 -15.81 13.81
C ALA A 167 41.74 -15.36 15.26
N ASP A 168 40.98 -15.96 16.17
CA ASP A 168 41.41 -17.09 17.02
C ASP A 168 40.18 -17.90 17.46
#